data_AF-A0A2K0SUT8-F1
#
_entry.id   AF-A0A2K0SUT8-F1
#
_cell.length_a   1.000
_cell.length_b   1.000
_cell.length_c   1.000
_cell.angle_alpha   90.00
_cell.angle_beta   90.00
_cell.angle_gamma   90.00
#
_symmetry.space_group_name_H-M   'P 1'
#
loop_
_entity.id
_entity.type
_entity.pdbx_description
1 polymer ?
#
loop_
_entity_poly.entity_id
_entity_poly.type
_entity_poly.pdbx_seq_one_letter_code
_entity_poly.pdbx_strand_id
1 'polypeptide(L)' 'MRDDVAEEYFAWHGSQVRRQVLKDEYERACELVLSKGHDLNLINDDEENVYHFLIDRGIMESPARRVVRDVEIFLHRQQ' A
#
# COMPACT_ATOMS: atom_id res chain seq x y z
N MET A 1 -15.14 6.89 1.95
CA MET A 1 -14.83 6.92 0.50
C MET A 1 -13.89 5.76 0.20
N ARG A 2 -13.67 5.36 -1.06
CA ARG A 2 -12.70 4.28 -1.36
C ARG A 2 -11.28 4.69 -0.95
N ASP A 3 -10.99 5.98 -1.02
CA ASP A 3 -9.71 6.59 -0.64
C ASP A 3 -9.46 6.47 0.87
N ASP A 4 -10.47 6.73 1.73
CA ASP A 4 -10.35 6.57 3.20
C ASP A 4 -9.93 5.13 3.58
N VAL A 5 -10.48 4.11 2.90
CA VAL A 5 -10.14 2.70 3.17
C VAL A 5 -8.70 2.39 2.73
N ALA A 6 -8.24 3.00 1.64
CA ALA A 6 -6.85 2.89 1.21
C ALA A 6 -5.91 3.56 2.23
N GLU A 7 -6.24 4.76 2.72
CA GLU A 7 -5.46 5.43 3.77
C GLU A 7 -5.36 4.57 5.04
N GLU A 8 -6.46 3.97 5.49
CA GLU A 8 -6.48 3.03 6.62
C GLU A 8 -5.59 1.82 6.39
N TYR A 9 -5.55 1.29 5.16
CA TYR A 9 -4.69 0.17 4.78
C TYR A 9 -3.20 0.50 4.89
N PHE A 10 -2.78 1.67 4.39
CA PHE A 10 -1.38 2.10 4.50
C PHE A 10 -1.00 2.44 5.94
N ALA A 11 -1.92 3.04 6.71
CA ALA A 11 -1.73 3.25 8.15
C ALA A 11 -1.59 1.92 8.89
N TRP A 12 -2.37 0.89 8.51
CA TRP A 12 -2.25 -0.46 9.05
C TRP A 12 -0.85 -1.03 8.79
N HIS A 13 -0.31 -0.94 7.57
CA HIS A 13 1.07 -1.34 7.28
C HIS A 13 2.11 -0.61 8.15
N GLY A 14 1.96 0.71 8.31
CA GLY A 14 2.81 1.51 9.19
C GLY A 14 2.77 1.07 10.66
N SER A 15 1.63 0.56 11.12
CA SER A 15 1.49 0.01 12.48
C SER A 15 2.21 -1.34 12.67
N GLN A 16 2.43 -2.10 11.60
CA GLN A 16 3.08 -3.42 11.66
C GLN A 16 4.62 -3.32 11.74
N VAL A 17 5.20 -2.13 11.53
CA VAL A 17 6.64 -1.92 11.50
C VAL A 17 7.12 -0.98 12.61
N ARG A 18 8.30 -1.28 13.17
CA ARG A 18 8.91 -0.45 14.23
C ARG A 18 9.83 0.64 13.70
N ARG A 19 10.46 0.41 12.54
CA ARG A 19 11.47 1.33 12.00
C ARG A 19 10.79 2.50 11.31
N GLN A 20 11.18 3.72 11.66
CA GLN A 20 10.60 4.94 11.10
C GLN A 20 10.72 4.98 9.57
N VAL A 21 11.90 4.62 9.03
CA VAL A 21 12.11 4.56 7.58
C VAL A 21 11.07 3.70 6.86
N LEU A 22 10.61 2.58 7.44
CA LEU A 22 9.59 1.75 6.80
C LEU A 22 8.19 2.37 6.90
N LYS A 23 7.92 3.15 7.96
CA LYS A 23 6.66 3.90 8.08
C LYS A 23 6.60 5.00 7.02
N ASP A 24 7.70 5.73 6.85
CA ASP A 24 7.83 6.78 5.84
C ASP A 24 7.65 6.22 4.42
N GLU A 25 8.15 5.01 4.16
CA GLU A 25 7.94 4.29 2.89
C GLU A 25 6.46 3.95 2.64
N TYR A 26 5.71 3.51 3.66
CA TYR A 26 4.28 3.22 3.51
C TYR A 26 3.44 4.49 3.34
N GLU A 27 3.77 5.57 4.03
CA GLU A 27 3.13 6.88 3.85
C GLU A 27 3.34 7.40 2.42
N ARG A 28 4.58 7.37 1.94
CA ARG A 28 4.90 7.77 0.56
C ARG A 28 4.27 6.85 -0.49
N ALA A 29 4.18 5.55 -0.23
CA ALA A 29 3.47 4.62 -1.10
C ALA A 29 1.96 4.97 -1.17
N CYS A 30 1.34 5.33 -0.05
CA CYS A 30 -0.05 5.79 0.01
C CYS A 30 -0.27 6.98 -0.93
N GLU A 31 0.54 8.04 -0.77
CA GLU A 31 0.47 9.24 -1.60
C GLU A 31 0.60 8.93 -3.10
N LEU A 32 1.58 8.09 -3.47
CA LEU A 32 1.82 7.72 -4.86
C LEU A 32 0.62 6.98 -5.48
N VAL A 33 0.06 6.01 -4.75
CA VAL A 33 -1.02 5.14 -5.24
C VAL A 33 -2.32 5.93 -5.32
N LEU A 34 -2.65 6.74 -4.30
CA LEU A 34 -3.82 7.63 -4.32
C LEU A 34 -3.72 8.71 -5.40
N SER A 35 -2.52 9.28 -5.64
CA SER A 35 -2.33 10.25 -6.73
C SER A 35 -2.60 9.68 -8.14
N LYS A 36 -2.60 8.34 -8.27
CA LYS A 36 -2.94 7.62 -9.49
C LYS A 36 -4.40 7.15 -9.53
N GLY A 37 -5.18 7.40 -8.48
CA GLY A 37 -6.56 6.94 -8.36
C GLY A 37 -6.67 5.43 -8.16
N HIS A 38 -5.60 4.78 -7.67
CA HIS A 38 -5.64 3.36 -7.37
C HIS A 38 -6.27 3.16 -5.98
N ASP A 39 -7.41 2.50 -5.95
CA ASP A 39 -8.02 2.00 -4.70
C ASP A 39 -7.53 0.58 -4.38
N LEU A 40 -7.95 0.01 -3.24
CA LEU A 40 -7.53 -1.33 -2.84
C LEU A 40 -7.93 -2.42 -3.85
N ASN A 41 -9.05 -2.27 -4.56
CA ASN A 41 -9.45 -3.26 -5.55
C ASN A 41 -8.49 -3.23 -6.74
N LEU A 42 -8.12 -2.05 -7.23
CA LEU A 42 -7.15 -1.91 -8.32
C LEU A 42 -5.75 -2.39 -7.91
N ILE A 43 -5.33 -2.16 -6.66
CA ILE A 43 -4.07 -2.70 -6.15
C ILE A 43 -4.08 -4.23 -6.18
N ASN A 44 -5.20 -4.86 -5.80
CA ASN A 44 -5.35 -6.32 -5.77
C ASN A 44 -5.50 -6.93 -7.18
N ASP A 45 -6.24 -6.26 -8.06
CA ASP A 45 -6.49 -6.73 -9.41
C ASP A 45 -5.26 -6.57 -10.31
N ASP A 46 -4.39 -5.60 -10.01
CA ASP A 46 -3.19 -5.29 -10.80
C ASP A 46 -1.91 -5.23 -9.95
N GLU A 47 -1.71 -6.26 -9.11
CA GLU A 47 -0.59 -6.33 -8.16
C GLU A 47 0.78 -6.10 -8.83
N GLU A 48 1.01 -6.70 -10.01
CA GLU A 48 2.33 -6.67 -10.67
C GLU A 48 2.65 -5.27 -11.18
N ASN A 49 1.71 -4.58 -11.84
CA ASN A 49 1.96 -3.22 -12.31
C ASN A 49 2.07 -2.23 -11.15
N VAL A 50 1.27 -2.37 -10.09
CA VAL A 50 1.38 -1.52 -8.90
C VAL A 50 2.71 -1.73 -8.20
N TYR A 51 3.17 -2.99 -8.08
CA TYR A 51 4.49 -3.30 -7.53
C TYR A 51 5.60 -2.62 -8.34
N HIS A 52 5.61 -2.80 -9.67
CA HIS A 52 6.62 -2.18 -10.53
C HIS A 52 6.57 -0.65 -10.46
N PHE A 53 5.37 -0.06 -10.47
CA PHE A 53 5.21 1.38 -10.30
C PHE A 53 5.84 1.89 -9.00
N LEU A 54 5.63 1.20 -7.87
CA LEU A 54 6.21 1.59 -6.58
C LEU A 54 7.75 1.50 -6.60
N ILE A 55 8.30 0.41 -7.16
CA ILE A 55 9.74 0.22 -7.32
C ILE A 55 10.36 1.33 -8.19
N ASP A 56 9.74 1.64 -9.33
CA ASP A 56 10.20 2.68 -10.26
C ASP A 56 10.16 4.08 -9.62
N ARG A 57 9.28 4.28 -8.63
CA ARG A 57 9.21 5.50 -7.83
C ARG A 57 10.11 5.49 -6.60
N GLY A 58 10.95 4.47 -6.46
CA GLY A 58 11.97 4.37 -5.42
C GLY A 58 11.42 3.98 -4.06
N ILE A 59 10.27 3.32 -4.00
CA ILE A 59 9.81 2.64 -2.78
C ILE A 59 10.66 1.39 -2.56
N MET A 60 11.02 1.13 -1.32
CA MET A 60 11.79 -0.06 -0.96
C MET A 60 11.04 -1.35 -1.35
N GLU A 61 11.80 -2.38 -1.74
CA GLU A 61 11.23 -3.64 -2.25
C GLU A 61 10.25 -4.30 -1.27
N SER A 62 10.61 -4.36 0.01
CA SER A 62 9.75 -5.02 1.01
C SER A 62 8.42 -4.26 1.20
N PRO A 63 8.38 -2.94 1.46
CA PRO A 63 7.13 -2.17 1.45
C PRO A 63 6.31 -2.34 0.16
N ALA A 64 6.93 -2.20 -1.01
CA ALA A 64 6.24 -2.34 -2.29
C ALA A 64 5.57 -3.72 -2.45
N ARG A 65 6.28 -4.79 -2.09
CA ARG A 65 5.76 -6.17 -2.15
C ARG A 65 4.63 -6.42 -1.15
N ARG A 66 4.71 -5.83 0.05
CA ARG A 66 3.69 -5.98 1.10
C ARG A 66 2.41 -5.23 0.75
N VAL A 67 2.52 -4.03 0.18
CA VAL A 67 1.38 -3.22 -0.26
C VAL A 67 0.49 -3.96 -1.24
N VAL A 68 1.06 -4.71 -2.18
CA VAL A 68 0.23 -5.42 -3.18
C VAL A 68 -0.29 -6.76 -2.66
N ARG A 69 0.45 -7.46 -1.80
CA ARG A 69 0.09 -8.82 -1.33
C ARG A 69 -0.87 -8.85 -0.15
N ASP A 70 -0.84 -7.83 0.69
CA ASP A 70 -1.55 -7.87 1.97
C ASP A 70 -2.96 -7.24 1.87
N VAL A 71 -3.43 -6.88 0.67
CA VAL A 71 -4.76 -6.26 0.47
C VAL A 71 -5.87 -7.18 0.93
N GLU A 72 -5.88 -8.44 0.45
CA GLU A 72 -6.91 -9.40 0.88
C GLU A 72 -6.84 -9.65 2.39
N ILE A 73 -5.63 -9.72 2.96
CA ILE A 73 -5.44 -9.91 4.41
C ILE A 73 -6.09 -8.78 5.18
N PHE A 74 -5.91 -7.53 4.75
CA PHE A 74 -6.54 -6.38 5.38
C PHE A 74 -8.07 -6.40 5.25
N LEU A 75 -8.59 -6.65 4.04
CA LEU A 75 -10.04 -6.67 3.78
C LEU A 75 -10.77 -7.75 4.59
N HIS A 76 -10.16 -8.91 4.81
CA HIS A 76 -10.73 -9.97 5.65
C HIS A 76 -10.76 -9.61 7.15
N ARG A 77 -9.94 -8.66 7.62
CA ARG A 77 -9.93 -8.22 9.03
C ARG A 77 -11.00 -7.17 9.35
N GLN A 78 -11.58 -6.54 8.33
CA GLN A 78 -12.61 -5.51 8.46
C GLN A 78 -14.03 -6.10 8.51
N GLN A 79 -14.16 -7.44 8.45
CA GLN A 79 -15.42 -8.20 8.55
C GLN A 79 -15.58 -8.79 9.94
#